data_AF-A0A9D6CQ53-F1
#
_entry.id   AF-A0A9D6CQ53-F1
#
_cell.length_a   1.000
_cell.length_b   1.000
_cell.length_c   1.000
_cell.angle_alpha   90.00
_cell.angle_beta   90.00
_cell.angle_gamma   90.00
#
_symmetry.space_group_name_H-M   'P 1'
#
loop_
_entity.id
_entity.type
_entity.pdbx_description
1 polymer ?
#
loop_
_entity_poly.entity_id
_entity_poly.type
_entity_poly.pdbx_seq_one_letter_code
_entity_poly.pdbx_strand_id
1 'polypeptide(L)'
;MTAAAHAAPSQAPRGTPPAIPATPGRVCEWRDLGRLGYAEAWRVQLEHTERLKAGADADVLLFVEHPHVVTLGRNAHESNILASPERLAALGVALEETDRGGDVTYHGPGQLVGYPLLDLKHWKRDVSAYMRALEEVLIRTLADYGLRGEREAGATGVWVEGAKVAAMGVHLSRWVTSHGFALNVDTDLSYFDHIIPCGLTRPVTSLERLLGEAPPRDEIRARILGHFGEVFGHTMQAAEQGEARP
;
A
#
# COMPACT_ATOMS: atom_id res chain seq x y z
N MET A 1 -1.29 -55.33 -16.97
CA MET A 1 -1.26 -54.47 -18.18
C MET A 1 -2.70 -54.05 -18.41
N THR A 2 -3.14 -52.82 -18.20
CA THR A 2 -2.66 -51.57 -18.79
C THR A 2 -3.01 -50.37 -17.89
N ALA A 3 -2.07 -49.43 -17.78
CA ALA A 3 -2.29 -48.12 -17.17
C ALA A 3 -3.04 -47.20 -18.15
N ALA A 4 -4.00 -46.42 -17.67
CA ALA A 4 -4.58 -45.31 -18.42
C ALA A 4 -4.30 -44.01 -17.65
N ALA A 5 -3.39 -43.22 -18.21
CA ALA A 5 -2.91 -41.95 -17.68
C ALA A 5 -4.04 -40.92 -17.59
N HIS A 6 -4.19 -40.28 -16.44
CA HIS A 6 -4.96 -39.04 -16.30
C HIS A 6 -4.09 -37.87 -16.76
N ALA A 7 -4.45 -37.28 -17.90
CA ALA A 7 -3.82 -36.05 -18.38
C ALA A 7 -4.26 -34.86 -17.52
N ALA A 8 -3.29 -34.10 -17.00
CA ALA A 8 -3.52 -32.85 -16.28
C ALA A 8 -4.03 -31.76 -17.25
N PRO A 9 -4.90 -30.84 -16.79
CA PRO A 9 -5.39 -29.77 -17.64
C PRO A 9 -4.26 -28.76 -17.96
N SER A 10 -4.08 -28.53 -19.26
CA SER A 10 -3.18 -27.53 -19.83
C SER A 10 -3.56 -26.12 -19.36
N GLN A 11 -2.69 -25.49 -18.55
CA GLN A 11 -2.81 -24.06 -18.24
C GLN A 11 -2.28 -23.25 -19.42
N ALA A 12 -3.15 -22.47 -20.06
CA ALA A 12 -2.75 -21.47 -21.03
C ALA A 12 -1.83 -20.41 -20.38
N PRO A 13 -0.85 -19.86 -21.10
CA PRO A 13 0.01 -18.81 -20.57
C PRO A 13 -0.84 -17.57 -20.23
N ARG A 14 -0.76 -17.12 -18.97
CA ARG A 14 -1.40 -15.87 -18.54
C ARG A 14 -0.68 -14.72 -19.23
N GLY A 15 -1.38 -14.05 -20.14
CA GLY A 15 -0.84 -12.89 -20.85
C GLY A 15 -0.42 -11.79 -19.89
N THR A 16 0.71 -11.15 -20.19
CA THR A 16 1.17 -9.94 -19.52
C THR A 16 0.03 -8.91 -19.54
N PRO A 17 -0.36 -8.31 -18.40
CA PRO A 17 -1.37 -7.26 -18.41
C PRO A 17 -0.92 -6.11 -19.33
N PRO A 18 -1.85 -5.49 -20.08
CA PRO A 18 -1.51 -4.44 -21.04
C PRO A 18 -0.79 -3.29 -20.34
N ALA A 19 0.30 -2.82 -20.94
CA ALA A 19 0.99 -1.62 -20.50
C ALA A 19 0.00 -0.46 -20.46
N ILE A 20 -0.14 0.18 -19.29
CA ILE A 20 -1.01 1.34 -19.12
C ILE A 20 -0.26 2.54 -19.72
N PRO A 21 -0.79 3.22 -20.75
CA PRO A 21 -0.11 4.37 -21.33
C PRO A 21 -0.17 5.53 -20.32
N ALA A 22 0.97 5.84 -19.72
CA ALA A 22 1.15 7.02 -18.89
C ALA A 22 1.36 8.28 -19.74
N THR A 23 1.02 9.44 -19.20
CA THR A 23 1.41 10.73 -19.79
C THR A 23 2.90 10.92 -19.50
N PRO A 24 3.81 10.90 -20.49
CA PRO A 24 5.24 11.01 -20.22
C PRO A 24 5.57 12.35 -19.55
N GLY A 25 6.23 12.31 -18.39
CA GLY A 25 6.97 13.46 -17.87
C GLY A 25 6.26 14.35 -16.85
N ARG A 26 5.18 13.90 -16.19
CA ARG A 26 4.71 14.58 -14.97
C ARG A 26 5.66 14.27 -13.81
N VAL A 27 6.01 15.29 -13.04
CA VAL A 27 6.83 15.12 -11.84
C VAL A 27 5.97 14.52 -10.72
N CYS A 28 6.53 13.53 -10.02
CA CYS A 28 6.03 13.08 -8.73
C CYS A 28 7.11 13.36 -7.69
N GLU A 29 6.83 14.29 -6.79
CA GLU A 29 7.70 14.56 -5.65
C GLU A 29 7.55 13.43 -4.63
N TRP A 30 8.64 12.94 -4.06
CA TRP A 30 8.58 12.01 -2.96
C TRP A 30 9.21 12.57 -1.70
N ARG A 31 8.65 12.17 -0.55
CA ARG A 31 9.15 12.57 0.75
C ARG A 31 9.03 11.44 1.74
N ASP A 32 10.06 11.28 2.56
CA ASP A 32 10.00 10.47 3.76
C ASP A 32 9.61 11.32 4.95
N LEU A 33 8.53 10.94 5.62
CA LEU A 33 8.06 11.57 6.85
C LEU A 33 8.68 10.92 8.09
N GLY A 34 9.45 9.84 7.92
CA GLY A 34 9.98 9.04 9.02
C GLY A 34 8.86 8.39 9.82
N ARG A 35 8.93 8.47 11.15
CA ARG A 35 7.88 8.00 12.05
C ARG A 35 6.96 9.14 12.44
N LEU A 36 5.66 9.01 12.16
CA LEU A 36 4.68 10.07 12.41
C LEU A 36 3.34 9.50 12.88
N GLY A 37 2.65 10.20 13.79
CA GLY A 37 1.31 9.81 14.23
C GLY A 37 0.32 9.77 13.06
N TYR A 38 -0.65 8.86 13.11
CA TYR A 38 -1.60 8.66 11.99
C TYR A 38 -2.36 9.95 11.64
N ALA A 39 -2.91 10.64 12.63
CA ALA A 39 -3.63 11.90 12.43
C ALA A 39 -2.74 13.02 11.87
N GLU A 40 -1.47 13.08 12.26
CA GLU A 40 -0.50 14.06 11.76
C GLU A 40 -0.15 13.78 10.29
N ALA A 41 0.13 12.52 9.95
CA ALA A 41 0.35 12.11 8.57
C ALA A 41 -0.89 12.35 7.70
N TRP A 42 -2.09 12.14 8.24
CA TRP A 42 -3.34 12.44 7.54
C TRP A 42 -3.49 13.94 7.24
N ARG A 43 -3.09 14.83 8.16
CA ARG A 43 -3.07 16.28 7.90
C ARG A 43 -2.12 16.66 6.76
N VAL A 44 -0.94 16.04 6.70
CA VAL A 44 0.00 16.23 5.58
C VAL A 44 -0.63 15.79 4.26
N GLN A 45 -1.31 14.64 4.24
CA GLN A 45 -2.04 14.20 3.04
C GLN A 45 -3.11 15.22 2.63
N LEU A 46 -3.93 15.70 3.57
CA LEU A 46 -4.98 16.68 3.29
C LEU A 46 -4.41 17.95 2.65
N GLU A 47 -3.33 18.51 3.19
CA GLU A 47 -2.66 19.70 2.64
C GLU A 47 -2.25 19.50 1.17
N HIS A 48 -1.57 18.40 0.87
CA HIS A 48 -1.15 18.08 -0.50
C HIS A 48 -2.35 17.83 -1.43
N THR A 49 -3.38 17.12 -0.97
CA THR A 49 -4.57 16.88 -1.80
C THR A 49 -5.35 18.16 -2.10
N GLU A 50 -5.40 19.13 -1.19
CA GLU A 50 -6.02 20.43 -1.47
C GLU A 50 -5.21 21.23 -2.49
N ARG A 51 -3.87 21.18 -2.43
CA ARG A 51 -3.00 21.78 -3.46
C ARG A 51 -3.23 21.15 -4.84
N LEU A 52 -3.35 19.82 -4.91
CA LEU A 52 -3.66 19.11 -6.17
C LEU A 52 -5.05 19.49 -6.71
N LYS A 53 -6.06 19.57 -5.85
CA LYS A 53 -7.41 20.03 -6.23
C LYS A 53 -7.40 21.47 -6.73
N ALA A 54 -6.49 22.31 -6.22
CA ALA A 54 -6.27 23.68 -6.68
C ALA A 54 -5.41 23.79 -7.95
N GLY A 55 -4.92 22.67 -8.50
CA GLY A 55 -4.20 22.63 -9.77
C GLY A 55 -2.68 22.59 -9.67
N ALA A 56 -2.12 22.10 -8.55
CA ALA A 56 -0.68 21.83 -8.47
C ALA A 56 -0.20 20.89 -9.61
N ASP A 57 1.00 21.17 -10.10
CA ASP A 57 1.61 20.56 -11.28
C ASP A 57 2.44 19.30 -10.96
N ALA A 58 2.81 19.10 -9.70
CA ALA A 58 3.47 17.88 -9.22
C ALA A 58 2.52 17.03 -8.37
N ASP A 59 2.51 15.72 -8.65
CA ASP A 59 1.93 14.73 -7.74
C ASP A 59 2.90 14.42 -6.59
N VAL A 60 2.44 13.74 -5.54
CA VAL A 60 3.26 13.46 -4.36
C VAL A 60 3.17 11.98 -3.94
N LEU A 61 4.30 11.36 -3.59
CA LEU A 61 4.37 10.07 -2.91
C LEU A 61 5.03 10.24 -1.53
N LEU A 62 4.25 10.10 -0.48
CA LEU A 62 4.76 10.14 0.89
C LEU A 62 5.10 8.73 1.37
N PHE A 63 6.23 8.56 2.03
CA PHE A 63 6.54 7.38 2.83
C PHE A 63 6.47 7.72 4.32
N VAL A 64 5.97 6.79 5.11
CA VAL A 64 5.87 6.95 6.56
C VAL A 64 5.85 5.59 7.25
N GLU A 65 6.32 5.54 8.49
CA GLU A 65 5.98 4.49 9.45
C GLU A 65 5.09 5.10 10.55
N HIS A 66 4.08 4.36 10.99
CA HIS A 66 3.26 4.81 12.11
C HIS A 66 3.71 4.18 13.43
N PRO A 67 3.51 4.85 14.57
CA PRO A 67 3.28 4.17 15.84
C PRO A 67 2.12 3.18 15.71
N HIS A 68 1.98 2.25 16.66
CA HIS A 68 0.92 1.24 16.62
C HIS A 68 -0.47 1.88 16.54
N VAL A 69 -1.19 1.58 15.47
CA VAL A 69 -2.53 2.10 15.21
C VAL A 69 -3.35 1.06 14.45
N VAL A 70 -4.60 0.90 14.88
CA VAL A 70 -5.63 0.20 14.12
C VAL A 70 -6.54 1.26 13.50
N THR A 71 -6.71 1.20 12.18
CA THR A 71 -7.53 2.15 11.44
C THR A 71 -8.82 1.49 10.96
N LEU A 72 -9.94 2.20 11.07
CA LEU A 72 -11.26 1.76 10.64
C LEU A 72 -11.64 2.52 9.36
N GLY A 73 -11.64 1.82 8.23
CA GLY A 73 -12.07 2.39 6.94
C GLY A 73 -13.58 2.60 6.83
N ARG A 74 -14.03 3.11 5.68
CA ARG A 74 -15.45 3.41 5.42
C ARG A 74 -16.38 2.20 5.54
N ASN A 75 -15.87 1.01 5.26
CA ASN A 75 -16.65 -0.23 5.33
C ASN A 75 -16.29 -1.02 6.60
N ALA A 76 -15.82 -0.33 7.65
CA ALA A 76 -15.39 -0.99 8.87
C ALA A 76 -16.56 -1.64 9.59
N HIS A 77 -16.32 -2.85 10.10
CA HIS A 77 -17.21 -3.51 11.03
C HIS A 77 -16.49 -3.64 12.37
N GLU A 78 -17.08 -3.10 13.44
CA GLU A 78 -16.51 -3.18 14.78
C GLU A 78 -16.26 -4.63 15.23
N SER A 79 -17.06 -5.58 14.74
CA SER A 79 -16.88 -7.02 14.97
C SER A 79 -15.54 -7.57 14.45
N ASN A 80 -14.86 -6.83 13.58
CA ASN A 80 -13.53 -7.17 13.06
C ASN A 80 -12.39 -6.61 13.95
N ILE A 81 -12.72 -5.99 15.08
CA ILE A 81 -11.78 -5.71 16.16
C ILE A 81 -11.99 -6.79 17.23
N LEU A 82 -11.01 -7.69 17.36
CA LEU A 82 -11.10 -8.85 18.25
C LEU A 82 -10.69 -8.53 19.69
N ALA A 83 -9.74 -7.61 19.83
CA ALA A 83 -9.30 -7.13 21.14
C ALA A 83 -10.22 -6.04 21.69
N SER A 84 -10.44 -6.02 23.00
CA SER A 84 -11.19 -4.92 23.62
C SER A 84 -10.39 -3.61 23.52
N PRO A 85 -11.06 -2.43 23.58
CA PRO A 85 -10.37 -1.14 23.61
C PRO A 85 -9.30 -1.04 24.71
N GLU A 86 -9.55 -1.61 25.89
CA GLU A 86 -8.60 -1.63 27.01
C GLU A 86 -7.37 -2.48 26.69
N ARG A 87 -7.56 -3.61 26.00
CA ARG A 87 -6.45 -4.46 25.56
C ARG A 87 -5.59 -3.74 24.51
N LEU A 88 -6.21 -3.06 23.55
CA LEU A 88 -5.50 -2.28 22.54
C LEU A 88 -4.72 -1.12 23.18
N ALA A 89 -5.34 -0.40 24.12
CA ALA A 89 -4.67 0.66 24.88
C ALA A 89 -3.48 0.12 25.69
N ALA A 90 -3.61 -1.04 26.33
CA ALA A 90 -2.51 -1.68 27.08
C ALA A 90 -1.34 -2.11 26.17
N LEU A 91 -1.61 -2.39 24.89
CA LEU A 91 -0.61 -2.69 23.87
C LEU A 91 -0.06 -1.43 23.18
N GLY A 92 -0.51 -0.23 23.59
CA GLY A 92 -0.12 1.05 23.00
C GLY A 92 -0.69 1.27 21.59
N VAL A 93 -1.77 0.58 21.22
CA VAL A 93 -2.40 0.66 19.91
C VAL A 93 -3.49 1.74 19.92
N ALA A 94 -3.31 2.78 19.11
CA ALA A 94 -4.35 3.78 18.88
C ALA A 94 -5.48 3.22 18.00
N LEU A 95 -6.69 3.77 18.13
CA LEU A 95 -7.82 3.48 17.25
C LEU A 95 -8.20 4.77 16.50
N GLU A 96 -8.25 4.70 15.17
CA GLU A 96 -8.51 5.86 14.32
C GLU A 96 -9.53 5.54 13.22
N GLU A 97 -10.62 6.30 13.15
CA GLU A 97 -11.55 6.24 12.01
C GLU A 97 -11.01 7.01 10.82
N THR A 98 -11.29 6.53 9.60
CA THR A 98 -10.74 7.11 8.39
C THR A 98 -11.64 6.90 7.18
N ASP A 99 -11.54 7.79 6.19
CA ASP A 99 -12.37 7.80 4.98
C ASP A 99 -11.88 6.87 3.86
N ARG A 100 -10.75 6.17 4.07
CA ARG A 100 -10.22 5.18 3.12
C ARG A 100 -11.21 4.05 2.86
N GLY A 101 -11.11 3.47 1.66
CA GLY A 101 -11.77 2.21 1.37
C GLY A 101 -11.29 1.06 2.25
N GLY A 102 -12.09 0.00 2.29
CA GLY A 102 -11.82 -1.19 3.10
C GLY A 102 -12.36 -1.08 4.53
N ASP A 103 -12.03 -2.09 5.31
CA ASP A 103 -12.51 -2.34 6.66
C ASP A 103 -11.41 -1.93 7.68
N VAL A 104 -11.18 -2.74 8.71
CA VAL A 104 -10.10 -2.60 9.69
C VAL A 104 -8.74 -3.02 9.12
N THR A 105 -7.68 -2.29 9.47
CA THR A 105 -6.28 -2.72 9.28
C THR A 105 -5.38 -2.20 10.40
N TYR A 106 -4.16 -2.72 10.47
CA TYR A 106 -3.13 -2.34 11.44
C TYR A 106 -1.92 -1.71 10.73
N HIS A 107 -1.37 -0.68 11.37
CA HIS A 107 -0.09 -0.08 11.05
C HIS A 107 0.79 0.03 12.30
N GLY A 108 2.10 -0.08 12.12
CA GLY A 108 3.05 0.06 13.22
C GLY A 108 4.50 0.07 12.74
N PRO A 109 5.46 0.10 13.68
CA PRO A 109 6.88 -0.01 13.38
C PRO A 109 7.19 -1.23 12.51
N GLY A 110 8.06 -1.03 11.52
CA GLY A 110 8.47 -2.06 10.56
C GLY A 110 7.51 -2.27 9.39
N GLN A 111 6.42 -1.49 9.32
CA GLN A 111 5.53 -1.45 8.16
C GLN A 111 5.78 -0.17 7.35
N LEU A 112 6.22 -0.32 6.10
CA LEU A 112 6.40 0.81 5.20
C LEU A 112 5.07 1.21 4.58
N VAL A 113 4.54 2.36 4.97
CA VAL A 113 3.31 2.92 4.43
C VAL A 113 3.65 3.94 3.34
N GLY A 114 2.96 3.83 2.20
CA GLY A 114 3.08 4.76 1.08
C GLY A 114 1.75 5.42 0.79
N TYR A 115 1.75 6.76 0.65
CA TYR A 115 0.60 7.56 0.28
C TYR A 115 0.82 8.27 -1.06
N PRO A 116 0.42 7.65 -2.18
CA PRO A 116 0.40 8.30 -3.49
C PRO A 116 -0.78 9.27 -3.58
N LEU A 117 -0.48 10.55 -3.58
CA LEU A 117 -1.38 11.68 -3.72
C LEU A 117 -1.27 12.18 -5.17
N LEU A 118 -2.15 11.67 -6.02
CA LEU A 118 -2.12 11.87 -7.47
C LEU A 118 -3.39 12.56 -7.93
N ASP A 119 -3.27 13.48 -8.89
CA ASP A 119 -4.44 13.90 -9.67
C ASP A 119 -4.67 12.97 -10.87
N LEU A 120 -5.62 12.05 -10.73
CA LEU A 120 -5.94 11.06 -11.76
C LEU A 120 -6.54 11.65 -13.03
N LYS A 121 -6.91 12.94 -13.07
CA LYS A 121 -7.27 13.62 -14.34
C LYS A 121 -6.07 13.68 -15.30
N HIS A 122 -4.85 13.65 -14.78
CA HIS A 122 -3.60 13.72 -15.55
C HIS A 122 -2.94 12.36 -15.83
N TRP A 123 -3.51 11.28 -15.31
CA TRP A 123 -3.06 9.91 -15.56
C TRP A 123 -4.16 9.07 -16.23
N LYS A 124 -5.13 8.59 -15.46
CA LYS A 124 -6.29 7.85 -15.94
C LYS A 124 -7.44 7.98 -14.95
N ARG A 125 -8.61 8.47 -15.39
CA ARG A 125 -9.82 8.62 -14.57
C ARG A 125 -10.50 7.27 -14.30
N ASP A 126 -9.77 6.36 -13.68
CA ASP A 126 -10.18 4.97 -13.45
C ASP A 126 -9.55 4.45 -12.15
N VAL A 127 -10.41 4.29 -11.14
CA VAL A 127 -10.01 3.83 -9.80
C VAL A 127 -9.52 2.38 -9.82
N SER A 128 -10.12 1.53 -10.66
CA SER A 128 -9.72 0.12 -10.77
C SER A 128 -8.34 0.00 -11.40
N ALA A 129 -8.08 0.79 -12.44
CA ALA A 129 -6.75 0.88 -13.03
C ALA A 129 -5.72 1.42 -12.04
N TYR A 130 -6.06 2.45 -11.24
CA TYR A 130 -5.20 2.98 -10.19
C TYR A 130 -4.81 1.91 -9.16
N MET A 131 -5.79 1.17 -8.64
CA MET A 131 -5.53 0.10 -7.69
C MET A 131 -4.63 -0.99 -8.29
N ARG A 132 -4.91 -1.42 -9.53
CA ARG A 132 -4.07 -2.40 -10.22
C ARG A 132 -2.65 -1.92 -10.46
N ALA A 133 -2.47 -0.63 -10.73
CA ALA A 133 -1.16 -0.02 -10.91
C ALA A 133 -0.37 0.00 -9.59
N LEU A 134 -0.99 0.37 -8.47
CA LEU A 134 -0.34 0.28 -7.17
C LEU A 134 0.04 -1.15 -6.79
N GLU A 135 -0.83 -2.14 -7.05
CA GLU A 135 -0.49 -3.56 -6.88
C GLU A 135 0.71 -3.93 -7.77
N GLU A 136 0.77 -3.43 -9.00
CA GLU A 136 1.86 -3.70 -9.93
C GLU A 136 3.20 -3.18 -9.41
N VAL A 137 3.24 -1.96 -8.87
CA VAL A 137 4.45 -1.37 -8.28
C VAL A 137 5.00 -2.28 -7.19
N LEU A 138 4.13 -2.75 -6.29
CA LEU A 138 4.54 -3.62 -5.19
C LEU A 138 4.92 -5.03 -5.67
N ILE A 139 4.21 -5.59 -6.66
CA ILE A 139 4.55 -6.89 -7.26
C ILE A 139 5.93 -6.85 -7.91
N ARG A 140 6.26 -5.80 -8.66
CA ARG A 140 7.60 -5.62 -9.25
C ARG A 140 8.67 -5.41 -8.18
N THR A 141 8.35 -4.63 -7.15
CA THR A 141 9.23 -4.45 -5.99
C THR A 141 9.52 -5.78 -5.27
N LEU A 142 8.55 -6.69 -5.19
CA LEU A 142 8.77 -8.03 -4.62
C LEU A 142 9.61 -8.92 -5.55
N ALA A 143 9.39 -8.83 -6.86
CA ALA A 143 10.12 -9.62 -7.86
C ALA A 143 11.63 -9.32 -7.84
N ASP A 144 12.01 -8.08 -7.54
CA ASP A 144 13.39 -7.66 -7.30
C ASP A 144 14.11 -8.42 -6.16
N TYR A 145 13.35 -8.96 -5.20
CA TYR A 145 13.84 -9.81 -4.11
C TYR A 145 13.65 -11.30 -4.41
N GLY A 146 13.28 -11.67 -5.64
CA GLY A 146 12.97 -13.05 -6.02
C GLY A 146 11.62 -13.56 -5.50
N LEU A 147 10.78 -12.69 -4.94
CA LEU A 147 9.47 -13.05 -4.40
C LEU A 147 8.39 -12.91 -5.48
N ARG A 148 7.56 -13.93 -5.64
CA ARG A 148 6.44 -13.90 -6.58
C ARG A 148 5.21 -13.28 -5.90
N GLY A 149 5.07 -11.96 -6.05
CA GLY A 149 3.87 -11.22 -5.66
C GLY A 149 2.69 -11.49 -6.61
N GLU A 150 1.49 -11.66 -6.06
CA GLU A 150 0.27 -11.96 -6.80
C GLU A 150 -0.91 -11.08 -6.36
N ARG A 151 -1.90 -10.98 -7.24
CA ARG A 151 -3.22 -10.40 -6.97
C ARG A 151 -4.20 -11.53 -6.69
N GLU A 152 -5.08 -11.30 -5.73
CA GLU A 152 -6.11 -12.26 -5.34
C GLU A 152 -7.49 -11.71 -5.73
N ALA A 153 -8.26 -12.49 -6.50
CA ALA A 153 -9.58 -12.08 -6.93
C ALA A 153 -10.49 -11.81 -5.72
N GLY A 154 -11.05 -10.61 -5.64
CA GLY A 154 -11.93 -10.20 -4.54
C GLY A 154 -11.20 -9.81 -3.25
N ALA A 155 -9.86 -9.81 -3.21
CA ALA A 155 -9.09 -9.52 -2.02
C ALA A 155 -7.96 -8.52 -2.31
N THR A 156 -8.29 -7.23 -2.24
CA THR A 156 -7.37 -6.11 -2.52
C THR A 156 -6.08 -6.19 -1.69
N GLY A 157 -4.96 -5.91 -2.35
CA GLY A 157 -3.62 -5.97 -1.77
C GLY A 157 -2.70 -6.90 -2.58
N VAL A 158 -1.48 -7.06 -2.11
CA VAL A 158 -0.48 -7.95 -2.72
C VAL A 158 -0.17 -9.10 -1.79
N TRP A 159 -0.03 -10.28 -2.39
CA TRP A 159 0.04 -11.56 -1.71
C TRP A 159 1.23 -12.37 -2.19
N VAL A 160 1.80 -13.18 -1.30
CA VAL A 160 2.86 -14.15 -1.60
C VAL A 160 2.45 -15.46 -0.95
N GLU A 161 2.37 -16.52 -1.76
CA GLU A 161 2.00 -17.87 -1.30
C GLU A 161 0.69 -17.91 -0.48
N GLY A 162 -0.29 -17.09 -0.88
CA GLY A 162 -1.61 -17.00 -0.23
C GLY A 162 -1.66 -16.17 1.05
N ALA A 163 -0.54 -15.56 1.48
CA ALA A 163 -0.45 -14.64 2.61
C ALA A 163 -0.29 -13.18 2.15
N LYS A 164 -0.99 -12.24 2.80
CA LYS A 164 -0.97 -10.83 2.43
C LYS A 164 0.32 -10.19 2.92
N VAL A 165 1.12 -9.65 2.00
CA VAL A 165 2.35 -8.91 2.32
C VAL A 165 2.13 -7.40 2.29
N ALA A 166 1.15 -6.93 1.50
CA ALA A 166 0.79 -5.52 1.49
C ALA A 166 -0.74 -5.31 1.48
N ALA A 167 -1.21 -4.47 2.39
CA ALA A 167 -2.58 -3.98 2.41
C ALA A 167 -2.70 -2.71 1.55
N MET A 168 -3.88 -2.48 0.97
CA MET A 168 -4.16 -1.29 0.18
C MET A 168 -5.56 -0.78 0.47
N GLY A 169 -5.67 0.53 0.68
CA GLY A 169 -6.92 1.22 0.94
C GLY A 169 -6.74 2.68 0.57
N VAL A 170 -7.55 3.14 -0.39
CA VAL A 170 -7.44 4.49 -0.95
C VAL A 170 -8.77 5.22 -0.80
N HIS A 171 -8.70 6.54 -0.79
CA HIS A 171 -9.84 7.41 -0.98
C HIS A 171 -9.62 8.30 -2.20
N LEU A 172 -10.71 8.67 -2.89
CA LEU A 172 -10.68 9.62 -3.98
C LEU A 172 -11.70 10.72 -3.76
N SER A 173 -11.27 11.96 -3.93
CA SER A 173 -12.14 13.13 -3.96
C SER A 173 -11.73 14.05 -5.11
N ARG A 174 -12.69 14.39 -5.99
CA ARG A 174 -12.45 15.20 -7.20
C ARG A 174 -11.30 14.65 -8.09
N TRP A 175 -11.18 13.33 -8.17
CA TRP A 175 -10.10 12.60 -8.86
C TRP A 175 -8.71 12.72 -8.25
N VAL A 176 -8.58 13.32 -7.07
CA VAL A 176 -7.34 13.33 -6.29
C VAL A 176 -7.35 12.18 -5.29
N THR A 177 -6.28 11.39 -5.24
CA THR A 177 -6.13 10.23 -4.36
C THR A 177 -5.59 10.63 -2.98
N SER A 178 -5.99 9.89 -1.96
CA SER A 178 -5.37 9.88 -0.63
C SER A 178 -5.32 8.46 -0.06
N HIS A 179 -4.59 8.28 1.03
CA HIS A 179 -4.14 6.99 1.56
C HIS A 179 -3.30 6.24 0.52
N GLY A 180 -3.29 4.91 0.54
CA GLY A 180 -2.39 4.17 -0.35
C GLY A 180 -2.20 2.72 0.05
N PHE A 181 -0.95 2.35 0.29
CA PHE A 181 -0.55 0.98 0.59
C PHE A 181 0.26 0.90 1.88
N ALA A 182 0.30 -0.29 2.47
CA ALA A 182 1.10 -0.62 3.64
C ALA A 182 1.79 -1.96 3.42
N LEU A 183 3.09 -1.93 3.19
CA LEU A 183 3.95 -3.09 2.95
C LEU A 183 4.56 -3.55 4.27
N ASN A 184 4.35 -4.81 4.64
CA ASN A 184 4.98 -5.38 5.82
C ASN A 184 6.45 -5.70 5.54
N VAL A 185 7.38 -5.02 6.21
CA VAL A 185 8.83 -5.23 6.03
C VAL A 185 9.36 -6.13 7.14
N ASP A 186 9.57 -5.58 8.33
CA ASP A 186 9.88 -6.24 9.60
C ASP A 186 8.76 -5.98 10.63
N THR A 187 7.53 -5.80 10.14
CA THR A 187 6.34 -5.57 10.97
C THR A 187 6.14 -6.71 11.97
N ASP A 188 5.91 -6.37 13.23
CA ASP A 188 5.38 -7.34 14.19
C ASP A 188 3.96 -7.77 13.78
N LEU A 189 3.87 -8.97 13.18
CA LEU A 189 2.64 -9.51 12.64
C LEU A 189 1.65 -9.96 13.72
N SER A 190 2.08 -10.10 14.98
CA SER A 190 1.20 -10.53 16.08
C SER A 190 0.10 -9.51 16.39
N TYR A 191 0.31 -8.23 16.04
CA TYR A 191 -0.74 -7.20 16.14
C TYR A 191 -1.93 -7.45 15.20
N PHE A 192 -1.75 -8.19 14.10
CA PHE A 192 -2.87 -8.59 13.25
C PHE A 192 -3.78 -9.63 13.94
N ASP A 193 -3.32 -10.34 14.97
CA ASP A 193 -4.15 -11.32 15.72
C ASP A 193 -5.25 -10.63 16.55
N HIS A 194 -5.18 -9.31 16.67
CA HIS A 194 -6.17 -8.49 17.37
C HIS A 194 -7.29 -7.96 16.47
N ILE A 195 -7.24 -8.25 15.18
CA ILE A 195 -8.22 -7.79 14.19
C ILE A 195 -8.55 -8.89 13.15
N ILE A 196 -9.65 -8.73 12.43
CA ILE A 196 -9.93 -9.47 11.19
C ILE A 196 -9.69 -8.50 10.03
N PRO A 197 -8.47 -8.45 9.45
CA PRO A 197 -8.14 -7.44 8.46
C PRO A 197 -8.96 -7.65 7.17
N CYS A 198 -9.60 -6.59 6.69
CA CYS A 198 -10.46 -6.62 5.51
C CYS A 198 -11.64 -7.63 5.60
N GLY A 199 -12.04 -8.08 6.80
CA GLY A 199 -13.07 -9.12 6.97
C GLY A 199 -12.67 -10.50 6.44
N LEU A 200 -11.38 -10.70 6.12
CA LEU A 200 -10.84 -11.93 5.56
C LEU A 200 -9.94 -12.62 6.61
N THR A 201 -10.22 -13.89 6.91
CA THR A 201 -9.42 -14.72 7.83
C THR A 201 -8.17 -15.31 7.17
N ARG A 202 -7.49 -14.49 6.37
CA ARG A 202 -6.32 -14.93 5.59
C ARG A 202 -5.02 -14.53 6.26
N PRO A 203 -3.96 -15.35 6.13
CA PRO A 203 -2.69 -15.06 6.78
C PRO A 203 -2.07 -13.78 6.22
N VAL A 204 -1.31 -13.10 7.09
CA VAL A 204 -0.43 -11.99 6.72
C VAL A 204 1.03 -12.46 6.79
N THR A 205 1.90 -11.81 6.01
CA THR A 205 3.35 -12.07 6.00
C THR A 205 4.11 -10.74 5.88
N SER A 206 5.43 -10.80 5.92
CA SER A 206 6.35 -9.66 5.80
C SER A 206 7.56 -10.03 4.93
N LEU A 207 8.32 -9.04 4.46
CA LEU A 207 9.57 -9.29 3.75
C LEU A 207 10.56 -10.08 4.61
N GLU A 208 10.73 -9.70 5.88
CA GLU A 208 11.60 -10.41 6.83
C GLU A 208 11.22 -11.89 6.95
N ARG A 209 9.93 -12.20 7.07
CA ARG A 209 9.47 -13.58 7.19
C ARG A 209 9.71 -14.40 5.93
N LEU A 210 9.61 -13.75 4.76
CA LEU A 210 9.79 -14.40 3.45
C LEU A 210 11.27 -14.57 3.07
N LEU A 211 12.13 -13.64 3.48
CA LEU A 211 13.54 -13.59 3.08
C LEU A 211 14.51 -14.07 4.20
N GLY A 212 14.03 -14.17 5.44
CA GLY A 212 14.82 -14.48 6.64
C GLY A 212 15.42 -13.23 7.32
N GLU A 213 15.58 -12.14 6.59
CA GLU A 213 16.03 -10.83 7.09
C GLU A 213 15.33 -9.72 6.29
N ALA A 214 15.00 -8.60 6.94
CA ALA A 214 14.42 -7.45 6.27
C ALA A 214 15.47 -6.68 5.43
N PRO A 215 15.19 -6.41 4.14
CA PRO A 215 16.01 -5.50 3.37
C PRO A 215 16.02 -4.08 3.98
N PRO A 216 17.08 -3.27 3.76
CA PRO A 216 17.12 -1.89 4.22
C PRO A 216 15.94 -1.08 3.66
N ARG A 217 15.33 -0.23 4.50
CA ARG A 217 14.14 0.56 4.12
C ARG A 217 14.43 1.49 2.94
N ASP A 218 15.62 2.07 2.89
CA ASP A 218 16.05 2.97 1.81
C ASP A 218 16.12 2.23 0.47
N GLU A 219 16.56 0.97 0.47
CA GLU A 219 16.57 0.12 -0.72
C GLU A 219 15.14 -0.19 -1.17
N ILE A 220 14.26 -0.58 -0.25
CA ILE A 220 12.84 -0.86 -0.56
C ILE A 220 12.19 0.38 -1.16
N ARG A 221 12.39 1.56 -0.56
CA ARG A 221 11.86 2.83 -1.09
C ARG A 221 12.42 3.16 -2.46
N ALA A 222 13.72 3.00 -2.68
CA ALA A 222 14.34 3.23 -3.98
C ALA A 222 13.74 2.34 -5.08
N ARG A 223 13.51 1.06 -4.79
CA ARG A 223 12.83 0.13 -5.71
C ARG A 223 11.38 0.52 -5.97
N ILE A 224 10.63 0.84 -4.92
CA ILE A 224 9.24 1.33 -5.06
C ILE A 224 9.21 2.58 -5.94
N LEU A 225 10.10 3.56 -5.71
CA LEU A 225 10.18 4.78 -6.50
C LEU A 225 10.46 4.49 -7.98
N GLY A 226 11.42 3.59 -8.28
CA GLY A 226 11.71 3.17 -9.65
C GLY A 226 10.48 2.56 -10.34
N HIS A 227 9.88 1.55 -9.72
CA HIS A 227 8.70 0.87 -10.27
C HIS A 227 7.48 1.80 -10.35
N PHE A 228 7.32 2.71 -9.39
CA PHE A 228 6.24 3.71 -9.40
C PHE A 228 6.40 4.67 -10.58
N GLY A 229 7.60 5.20 -10.80
CA GLY A 229 7.91 6.07 -11.93
C GLY A 229 7.62 5.38 -13.27
N GLU A 230 7.97 4.12 -13.42
CA GLU A 230 7.68 3.35 -14.63
C GLU A 230 6.18 3.06 -14.84
N VAL A 231 5.50 2.58 -13.79
CA VAL A 231 4.09 2.15 -13.88
C VAL A 231 3.15 3.34 -14.09
N PHE A 232 3.44 4.47 -13.45
CA PHE A 232 2.62 5.67 -13.57
C PHE A 232 3.14 6.68 -14.61
N GLY A 233 4.35 6.47 -15.13
CA GLY A 233 5.06 7.35 -16.08
C GLY A 233 5.47 8.69 -15.51
N HIS A 234 5.79 8.71 -14.22
CA HIS A 234 6.27 9.89 -13.51
C HIS A 234 7.79 9.98 -13.52
N THR A 235 8.29 11.21 -13.58
CA THR A 235 9.67 11.49 -13.16
C THR A 235 9.68 11.66 -11.65
N MET A 236 10.33 10.73 -10.95
CA MET A 236 10.40 10.77 -9.48
C MET A 236 11.49 11.77 -9.04
N GLN A 237 11.12 12.73 -8.20
CA GLN A 237 12.02 13.74 -7.67
C GLN A 237 11.90 13.81 -6.15
N ALA A 238 13.01 13.90 -5.41
CA ALA A 238 12.92 14.15 -3.98
C ALA A 238 12.36 15.56 -3.75
N ALA A 239 11.35 15.71 -2.89
CA ALA A 239 10.85 17.02 -2.51
C ALA A 239 12.00 17.85 -1.90
N GLU A 240 12.18 19.07 -2.37
CA GLU A 240 13.15 19.98 -1.75
C GLU A 240 12.74 20.21 -0.29
N GLN A 241 13.70 20.13 0.63
CA GLN A 241 13.46 20.54 2.00
C GLN A 241 13.25 22.06 1.99
N GLY A 242 11.99 22.48 1.82
CA GLY A 242 11.61 23.85 2.14
C GLY A 242 12.06 24.11 3.58
N GLU A 243 12.90 25.13 3.77
CA GLU A 243 13.43 25.58 5.05
C GLU A 243 12.34 25.41 6.12
N ALA A 244 12.65 24.64 7.16
CA ALA A 244 11.80 24.53 8.33
C ALA A 244 11.41 25.95 8.74
N ARG A 245 10.14 26.30 8.53
CA ARG A 245 9.63 27.61 8.90
C ARG A 245 9.79 27.71 10.42
N PRO A 246 10.49 28.76 10.93
CA PRO A 246 10.84 28.87 12.34
C PRO A 246 9.63 28.92 13.26
#